data_AF-A0A179D6A0-F1
#
_entry.id   AF-A0A179D6A0-F1
#
_cell.length_a   1.000
_cell.length_b   1.000
_cell.length_c   1.000
_cell.angle_alpha   90.00
_cell.angle_beta   90.00
_cell.angle_gamma   90.00
#
_symmetry.space_group_name_H-M   'P 1'
#
loop_
_entity.id
_entity.type
_entity.pdbx_description
1 polymer ?
#
loop_
_entity_poly.entity_id
_entity_poly.type
_entity_poly.pdbx_seq_one_letter_code
_entity_poly.pdbx_strand_id
1 'polypeptide(L)'
;MAKIKDYFVPFILLLILNLRYYPGNLELTLKQNFRFLLASFIYGLAFAFIFKWFLRQFLRRELSRENFVKIALWAAVIMAFGEFLRIYFAPY
;
A
#
# COMPACT_ATOMS: atom_id res chain seq x y z
N MET A 1 -7.71 -11.22 17.84
CA MET A 1 -8.29 -11.84 16.64
C MET A 1 -8.81 -10.75 15.74
N ALA A 2 -7.96 -10.29 14.83
CA ALA A 2 -8.35 -9.39 13.76
C ALA A 2 -9.39 -10.08 12.87
N LYS A 3 -10.52 -9.40 12.61
CA LYS A 3 -11.55 -9.93 11.71
C LYS A 3 -11.10 -9.67 10.28
N ILE A 4 -11.45 -10.56 9.35
CA ILE A 4 -11.13 -10.40 7.91
C ILE A 4 -11.62 -9.05 7.36
N LYS A 5 -12.69 -8.51 7.94
CA LYS A 5 -13.24 -7.18 7.65
C LYS A 5 -12.24 -6.04 7.87
N ASP A 6 -11.29 -6.20 8.78
CA ASP A 6 -10.29 -5.18 9.11
C ASP A 6 -9.25 -4.99 7.98
N TYR A 7 -9.12 -5.98 7.10
CA TYR A 7 -8.19 -5.95 5.95
C TYR A 7 -8.91 -5.63 4.63
N PHE A 8 -10.23 -5.77 4.61
CA PHE A 8 -11.05 -5.59 3.42
C PHE A 8 -10.99 -4.14 2.89
N VAL A 9 -11.13 -3.17 3.79
CA VAL A 9 -11.10 -1.74 3.45
C VAL A 9 -9.76 -1.33 2.82
N PRO A 10 -8.60 -1.53 3.47
CA PRO A 10 -7.34 -1.11 2.87
C PRO A 10 -7.04 -1.89 1.57
N PHE A 11 -7.45 -3.15 1.47
CA PHE A 11 -7.29 -3.93 0.25
C PHE A 11 -8.08 -3.35 -0.93
N ILE A 12 -9.36 -3.00 -0.73
CA ILE A 12 -10.18 -2.36 -1.77
C ILE A 12 -9.61 -1.01 -2.18
N LEU A 13 -9.24 -0.18 -1.20
CA LEU A 13 -8.62 1.12 -1.48
C LEU A 13 -7.34 0.95 -2.31
N LEU A 14 -6.53 -0.06 -2.00
CA LEU A 14 -5.31 -0.34 -2.76
C LEU A 14 -5.60 -0.65 -4.22
N LEU A 15 -6.65 -1.45 -4.50
CA LEU A 15 -7.05 -1.79 -5.87
C LEU A 15 -7.56 -0.57 -6.62
N ILE A 16 -8.43 0.23 -6.00
CA ILE A 16 -9.03 1.41 -6.64
C ILE A 16 -7.96 2.46 -6.95
N LEU A 17 -7.08 2.75 -6.00
CA LEU A 17 -6.04 3.78 -6.15
C LEU A 17 -4.96 3.40 -7.17
N ASN A 18 -4.71 2.11 -7.35
CA ASN A 18 -3.75 1.62 -8.34
C ASN A 18 -4.38 1.38 -9.72
N LEU A 19 -5.71 1.45 -9.86
CA LEU A 19 -6.37 1.19 -11.13
C LEU A 19 -6.11 2.34 -12.10
N ARG A 20 -5.32 2.05 -13.13
CA ARG A 20 -5.08 2.91 -14.29
C ARG A 20 -5.74 2.29 -15.50
N TYR A 21 -6.17 3.14 -16.43
CA TYR A 21 -6.74 2.73 -17.70
C TYR A 21 -6.07 3.49 -18.84
N TYR A 22 -5.43 2.76 -19.74
CA TYR A 22 -4.86 3.31 -20.98
C TYR A 22 -5.71 2.83 -22.16
N PRO A 23 -6.59 3.69 -22.71
CA PRO A 23 -7.46 3.30 -23.82
C PRO A 23 -6.62 2.88 -25.03
N GLY A 24 -6.99 1.76 -25.65
CA GLY A 24 -6.29 1.22 -26.83
C GLY A 24 -5.05 0.36 -26.53
N ASN A 25 -4.62 0.24 -25.26
CA ASN A 25 -3.50 -0.64 -24.90
C ASN A 25 -3.75 -1.40 -23.60
N LEU A 26 -4.45 -2.54 -23.71
CA LEU A 26 -4.77 -3.43 -22.59
C LEU A 26 -3.51 -4.02 -21.94
N GLU A 27 -2.49 -4.36 -22.73
CA GLU A 27 -1.23 -4.92 -22.21
C GLU A 27 -0.51 -3.92 -21.31
N LEU A 28 -0.38 -2.66 -21.77
CA LEU A 28 0.21 -1.59 -20.98
C LEU A 28 -0.58 -1.33 -19.70
N THR A 29 -1.91 -1.36 -19.79
CA THR A 29 -2.81 -1.19 -18.65
C THR A 29 -2.55 -2.25 -17.58
N LEU A 30 -2.51 -3.53 -17.95
CA LEU A 30 -2.25 -4.62 -17.02
C LEU A 30 -0.83 -4.54 -16.42
N LYS A 31 0.19 -4.28 -17.25
CA LYS A 31 1.58 -4.13 -16.78
C LYS A 31 1.73 -3.00 -15.79
N GLN A 32 1.15 -1.83 -16.07
CA GLN A 32 1.22 -0.67 -15.16
C GLN A 32 0.47 -0.95 -13.86
N ASN A 33 -0.75 -1.48 -13.93
CA ASN A 33 -1.54 -1.80 -12.73
C ASN A 33 -0.79 -2.80 -11.84
N PHE A 34 -0.25 -3.87 -12.41
CA PHE A 34 0.53 -4.84 -11.65
C PHE A 34 1.79 -4.22 -11.05
N ARG A 35 2.54 -3.42 -11.82
CA ARG A 35 3.75 -2.75 -11.36
C ARG A 35 3.48 -1.83 -10.17
N PHE A 36 2.46 -0.98 -10.25
CA PHE A 36 2.12 -0.04 -9.18
C PHE A 36 1.58 -0.75 -7.94
N LEU A 37 0.69 -1.74 -8.13
CA LEU A 37 0.19 -2.56 -7.04
C LEU A 37 1.32 -3.25 -6.28
N LEU A 38 2.26 -3.87 -7.01
CA LEU A 38 3.41 -4.55 -6.41
C LEU A 38 4.35 -3.56 -5.71
N ALA A 39 4.61 -2.42 -6.33
CA ALA A 39 5.44 -1.37 -5.72
C ALA A 39 4.82 -0.89 -4.40
N SER A 40 3.55 -0.48 -4.39
CA SER A 40 2.86 -0.04 -3.18
C SER A 40 2.91 -1.10 -2.07
N PHE A 41 2.72 -2.38 -2.42
CA PHE A 41 2.77 -3.48 -1.47
C PHE A 41 4.17 -3.68 -0.87
N ILE A 42 5.21 -3.71 -1.72
CA ILE A 42 6.61 -3.85 -1.28
C ILE A 42 7.00 -2.69 -0.36
N TYR A 43 6.69 -1.46 -0.76
CA TYR A 43 7.02 -0.30 0.08
C TYR A 43 6.22 -0.29 1.39
N GLY A 44 4.95 -0.70 1.37
CA GLY A 44 4.13 -0.81 2.59
C GLY A 44 4.72 -1.82 3.58
N LEU A 45 5.17 -2.99 3.09
CA LEU A 45 5.88 -3.98 3.89
C LEU A 45 7.21 -3.45 4.43
N ALA A 46 8.01 -2.80 3.59
CA ALA A 46 9.28 -2.20 3.99
C ALA A 46 9.08 -1.16 5.10
N PHE A 47 8.08 -0.30 4.96
CA PHE A 47 7.70 0.68 5.99
C PHE A 47 7.30 -0.01 7.30
N ALA A 48 6.41 -1.02 7.25
CA ALA A 48 6.00 -1.74 8.45
C ALA A 48 7.18 -2.46 9.13
N PHE A 49 8.16 -2.95 8.35
CA PHE A 49 9.37 -3.56 8.88
C PHE A 49 10.26 -2.54 9.60
N ILE A 50 10.52 -1.39 8.98
CA ILE A 50 11.27 -0.28 9.58
C ILE A 50 10.56 0.20 10.85
N PHE A 51 9.24 0.36 10.80
CA PHE A 51 8.44 0.79 11.93
C PHE A 51 8.49 -0.22 13.09
N LYS A 52 8.40 -1.52 12.79
CA LYS A 52 8.56 -2.59 13.79
C LYS A 52 9.96 -2.55 14.42
N TRP A 53 11.00 -2.37 13.62
CA TRP A 53 12.37 -2.24 14.11
C TRP A 53 12.52 -1.02 15.03
N PHE A 54 11.97 0.13 14.62
CA PHE A 54 11.95 1.36 15.41
C PHE A 54 11.24 1.18 16.76
N LEU A 55 10.04 0.59 16.76
CA LEU A 55 9.28 0.31 17.99
C LEU A 55 10.06 -0.58 18.96
N ARG A 56 10.73 -1.61 18.45
CA ARG A 56 11.54 -2.51 19.27
C ARG A 56 12.76 -1.79 19.85
N GLN A 57 13.44 -0.97 19.05
CA GLN A 57 14.69 -0.32 19.45
C GLN A 57 14.47 0.84 20.43
N PHE A 58 13.49 1.71 20.17
CA PHE A 58 13.31 2.95 20.93
C PHE A 58 12.24 2.84 22.01
N LEU A 59 11.16 2.11 21.73
CA LEU A 59 10.00 2.03 22.62
C LEU A 59 9.95 0.70 23.39
N ARG A 60 10.86 -0.24 23.10
CA ARG A 60 10.90 -1.60 23.67
C ARG A 60 9.54 -2.31 23.57
N ARG A 61 8.75 -1.99 22.54
CA ARG A 61 7.43 -2.57 22.29
C ARG A 61 7.50 -3.57 21.15
N GLU A 62 6.81 -4.68 21.31
CA GLU A 62 6.66 -5.65 20.23
C GLU A 62 5.39 -5.39 19.43
N LEU A 63 5.53 -5.40 18.10
CA LEU A 63 4.39 -5.31 17.19
C LEU A 63 3.87 -6.73 16.90
N SER A 64 2.60 -6.97 17.21
CA SER A 64 1.93 -8.23 16.87
C SER A 64 1.86 -8.42 15.36
N ARG A 65 1.77 -9.69 14.90
CA ARG A 65 1.62 -10.00 13.47
C ARG A 65 0.37 -9.34 12.86
N GLU A 66 -0.74 -9.32 13.60
CA GLU A 66 -1.98 -8.67 13.16
C GLU A 66 -1.76 -7.17 12.90
N ASN A 67 -1.10 -6.47 13.84
CA ASN A 67 -0.84 -5.03 13.69
C ASN A 67 0.19 -4.74 12.61
N PHE A 68 1.19 -5.62 12.43
CA PHE A 68 2.16 -5.52 11.34
C PHE A 68 1.47 -5.51 9.97
N VAL A 69 0.60 -6.49 9.72
CA VAL A 69 -0.12 -6.59 8.44
C VAL A 69 -1.04 -5.39 8.24
N LYS A 70 -1.75 -4.94 9.28
CA LYS A 70 -2.58 -3.73 9.20
C LYS A 70 -1.76 -2.50 8.82
N ILE A 71 -0.62 -2.28 9.48
CA ILE A 71 0.25 -1.13 9.19
C ILE A 71 0.82 -1.23 7.78
N ALA A 72 1.26 -2.42 7.35
CA ALA A 72 1.78 -2.61 6.00
C ALA A 72 0.75 -2.27 4.92
N LEU A 73 -0.48 -2.76 5.08
CA LEU A 73 -1.57 -2.47 4.15
C LEU A 73 -1.93 -0.98 4.12
N TRP A 74 -2.06 -0.35 5.30
CA TRP A 74 -2.36 1.09 5.35
C TRP A 74 -1.23 1.96 4.81
N ALA A 75 0.03 1.59 5.06
CA ALA A 75 1.18 2.26 4.46
C ALA A 75 1.18 2.14 2.93
N ALA A 76 0.83 0.95 2.41
CA ALA A 76 0.69 0.73 0.97
C ALA A 76 -0.47 1.57 0.38
N VAL A 77 -1.60 1.70 1.09
CA VAL A 77 -2.72 2.59 0.70
C VAL A 77 -2.27 4.05 0.65
N ILE A 78 -1.55 4.53 1.67
CA ILE A 78 -1.07 5.92 1.72
C ILE A 78 -0.14 6.22 0.55
N MET A 79 0.76 5.29 0.20
CA MET A 79 1.63 5.47 -0.97
C MET A 79 0.86 5.42 -2.29
N ALA A 80 -0.08 4.48 -2.43
CA ALA A 80 -0.96 4.46 -3.61
C ALA A 80 -1.75 5.76 -3.75
N PHE A 81 -2.20 6.34 -2.64
CA PHE A 81 -2.89 7.63 -2.61
C PHE A 81 -1.97 8.80 -2.99
N GLY A 82 -0.73 8.83 -2.48
CA GLY A 82 0.25 9.85 -2.86
C GLY A 82 0.59 9.79 -4.35
N GLU A 83 0.75 8.58 -4.91
CA GLU A 83 0.97 8.38 -6.34
C GLU A 83 -0.28 8.78 -7.16
N PHE A 84 -1.48 8.44 -6.69
CA PHE A 84 -2.74 8.92 -7.28
C PHE A 84 -2.75 10.46 -7.38
N LEU A 85 -2.48 11.15 -6.26
CA LEU A 85 -2.40 12.61 -6.26
C LEU A 85 -1.35 13.14 -7.23
N ARG A 86 -0.17 12.51 -7.30
CA ARG A 86 0.90 12.92 -8.23
C ARG A 86 0.46 12.85 -9.69
N ILE A 87 -0.34 11.87 -10.08
CA ILE A 87 -0.78 11.70 -11.47
C ILE A 87 -1.84 12.74 -11.84
N TYR A 88 -2.81 12.95 -10.94
CA TYR A 88 -4.00 13.74 -11.24
C TYR A 88 -3.87 15.22 -10.87
N PHE A 89 -2.96 15.58 -9.95
CA PHE A 89 -2.86 16.92 -9.38
C PHE A 89 -1.46 17.54 -9.42
N ALA A 90 -0.40 16.81 -9.81
CA ALA A 90 0.91 17.45 -9.96
C ALA A 90 0.92 18.31 -11.24
N PRO A 91 1.26 19.61 -11.15
CA PRO A 91 1.57 20.40 -12.32
C PRO A 91 2.82 19.82 -12.99
N TYR A 92 2.77 19.70 -14.32
CA TYR A 92 3.84 19.17 -15.18
C TYR A 92 5.22 19.74 -14.87
#